data_AF-A0A7C1NEC1-F1
#
_entry.id   AF-A0A7C1NEC1-F1
#
_cell.length_a   1.000
_cell.length_b   1.000
_cell.length_c   1.000
_cell.angle_alpha   90.00
_cell.angle_beta   90.00
_cell.angle_gamma   90.00
#
_symmetry.space_group_name_H-M   'P 1'
#
loop_
_entity.id
_entity.type
_entity.pdbx_description
1 polymer ?
#
loop_
_entity_poly.entity_id
_entity_poly.type
_entity_poly.pdbx_seq_one_letter_code
_entity_poly.pdbx_strand_id
1 'polypeptide(L)' 'MTEKLKTRKMLFSKQAVIDYIDQDLGEAAVRSLVKKGLPVRIEGNRWFAYVDNLEAWMQSWTMVSYAGKELPEDEEE' A
#
# COMPACT_ATOMS: atom_id res chain seq x y z
N MET A 1 -26.07 -8.19 10.85
CA MET A 1 -24.64 -8.55 10.83
C MET A 1 -23.88 -7.28 11.14
N THR A 2 -23.42 -7.13 12.38
CA THR A 2 -22.73 -5.92 12.85
C THR A 2 -21.27 -6.04 12.41
N GLU A 3 -21.02 -5.79 11.12
CA GLU A 3 -19.66 -5.77 10.62
C GLU A 3 -18.89 -4.68 11.35
N LYS A 4 -17.88 -5.15 12.08
CA LYS A 4 -16.96 -4.39 12.89
C LYS A 4 -16.63 -3.08 12.17
N LEU A 5 -16.89 -1.97 12.84
CA LEU A 5 -16.10 -0.75 12.67
C LEU A 5 -14.64 -1.14 12.97
N LYS A 6 -13.96 -1.82 12.03
CA LYS A 6 -12.50 -1.89 11.99
C LYS A 6 -12.08 -0.44 12.07
N THR A 7 -11.46 -0.06 13.17
CA THR A 7 -10.90 1.26 13.39
C THR A 7 -9.99 1.54 12.19
N ARG A 8 -10.51 2.26 11.19
CA ARG A 8 -9.78 2.49 9.94
C ARG A 8 -8.55 3.30 10.30
N LYS A 9 -7.41 2.64 10.40
CA LYS A 9 -6.16 3.30 10.76
C LYS A 9 -5.82 4.22 9.60
N MET A 10 -5.83 5.53 9.85
CA MET A 10 -5.50 6.54 8.86
C MET A 10 -4.11 7.08 9.14
N LEU A 11 -3.32 7.20 8.08
CA LEU A 11 -2.03 7.87 8.07
C LEU A 11 -2.26 9.33 7.65
N PHE A 12 -1.79 10.26 8.46
CA PHE A 12 -2.03 11.72 8.30
C PHE A 12 -0.78 12.51 7.93
N SER A 13 0.35 11.82 7.74
CA SER A 13 1.60 12.46 7.37
C SER A 13 2.23 11.74 6.19
N LYS A 14 2.92 12.53 5.37
CA LYS A 14 3.70 12.02 4.26
C LYS A 14 4.71 10.97 4.71
N GLN A 15 5.43 11.22 5.80
CA GLN A 15 6.42 10.29 6.34
C GLN A 15 5.75 8.97 6.76
N ALA A 16 4.61 9.02 7.45
CA ALA A 16 3.92 7.81 7.86
C ALA A 16 3.41 6.99 6.67
N VAL A 17 2.98 7.64 5.58
CA VAL A 17 2.60 6.93 4.35
C VAL A 17 3.82 6.27 3.69
N ILE A 18 4.96 6.97 3.64
CA ILE A 18 6.20 6.42 3.08
C ILE A 18 6.68 5.23 3.90
N ASP A 19 6.85 5.41 5.22
CA ASP A 19 7.29 4.37 6.15
C ASP A 19 6.36 3.14 6.13
N TYR A 20 5.08 3.34 5.86
CA TYR A 20 4.11 2.24 5.79
C TYR A 20 4.17 1.47 4.47
N ILE A 21 4.36 2.16 3.34
CA ILE A 21 4.41 1.51 2.03
C ILE A 21 5.66 0.67 1.91
N ASP A 22 6.81 1.23 2.26
CA ASP A 22 8.08 0.53 2.17
C ASP A 22 9.16 1.37 2.89
N GLN A 23 9.87 0.77 3.84
CA GLN A 23 10.86 1.47 4.67
C GLN A 23 12.16 1.76 3.93
N ASP A 24 12.41 1.09 2.80
CA ASP A 24 13.64 1.19 2.01
C ASP A 24 13.44 2.01 0.72
N LEU A 25 12.22 2.10 0.21
CA LEU A 25 11.89 2.93 -0.95
C LEU A 25 11.68 4.39 -0.55
N GLY A 26 12.65 5.24 -0.87
CA GLY A 26 12.55 6.69 -0.67
C GLY A 26 11.33 7.34 -1.36
N GLU A 27 11.03 8.59 -0.96
CA GLU A 27 9.85 9.36 -1.39
C GLU A 27 9.54 9.32 -2.90
N ALA A 28 10.57 9.35 -3.75
CA ALA A 28 10.42 9.35 -5.20
C ALA A 28 9.69 8.10 -5.71
N ALA A 29 9.96 6.94 -5.12
CA ALA A 29 9.32 5.68 -5.47
C ALA A 29 7.84 5.71 -5.06
N VAL A 30 7.53 6.15 -3.84
CA VAL A 30 6.14 6.29 -3.36
C VAL A 30 5.35 7.25 -4.25
N ARG A 31 5.93 8.38 -4.65
CA ARG A 31 5.29 9.28 -5.63
C ARG A 31 5.03 8.62 -6.98
N SER A 32 5.92 7.74 -7.43
CA SER A 32 5.71 6.95 -8.65
C SER A 32 4.51 6.00 -8.48
N LEU A 33 4.38 5.35 -7.33
CA LEU A 33 3.23 4.48 -7.02
C LEU A 33 1.92 5.29 -6.94
N VAL A 34 1.94 6.50 -6.39
CA VAL A 34 0.79 7.42 -6.43
C VAL A 34 0.34 7.71 -7.87
N LYS A 35 1.29 7.96 -8.79
CA LYS A 35 0.96 8.13 -10.21
C LYS A 35 0.38 6.85 -10.84
N LYS A 36 0.72 5.67 -10.32
CA LYS A 36 0.19 4.37 -10.75
C LYS A 36 -1.11 3.98 -10.06
N GLY A 37 -1.68 4.86 -9.23
CA GLY A 37 -2.99 4.65 -8.59
C GLY A 37 -2.95 4.20 -7.14
N LEU A 38 -1.82 4.37 -6.43
CA LEU A 38 -1.77 4.15 -4.98
C LEU A 38 -2.84 5.02 -4.28
N PRO A 39 -3.69 4.46 -3.39
CA PRO A 39 -4.82 5.16 -2.80
C PRO A 39 -4.40 6.11 -1.67
N VAL A 40 -3.65 7.15 -2.03
CA VAL A 40 -3.21 8.24 -1.16
C VAL A 40 -3.82 9.55 -1.67
N ARG A 41 -4.44 10.32 -0.77
CA ARG A 41 -4.93 11.66 -1.05
C ARG A 41 -3.88 12.68 -0.63
N ILE A 42 -3.52 13.57 -1.54
CA ILE A 42 -2.54 14.63 -1.31
C ILE A 42 -3.25 15.98 -1.39
N GLU A 43 -3.26 16.73 -0.29
CA GLU A 43 -3.80 18.09 -0.23
C GLU A 43 -2.69 19.06 0.19
N GLY A 44 -2.10 19.76 -0.77
CA GLY A 44 -0.92 20.59 -0.55
C GLY A 44 0.28 19.75 -0.13
N ASN A 45 0.78 19.97 1.10
CA ASN A 45 1.89 19.19 1.68
C ASN A 45 1.41 18.08 2.64
N ARG A 46 0.09 17.88 2.79
CA ARG A 46 -0.48 16.84 3.66
C ARG A 46 -0.89 15.63 2.84
N TRP A 47 -0.59 14.46 3.39
CA TRP A 47 -0.87 13.18 2.77
C TRP A 47 -1.81 12.42 3.70
N PHE A 48 -2.84 11.81 3.11
CA PHE A 48 -3.86 11.06 3.81
C PHE A 48 -4.03 9.71 3.14
N ALA A 49 -3.92 8.63 3.90
CA ALA A 49 -4.16 7.30 3.39
C ALA A 49 -4.83 6.43 4.45
N TYR A 50 -5.84 5.66 4.05
CA TYR A 50 -6.38 4.59 4.88
C TYR A 50 -5.51 3.36 4.70
N VAL A 51 -5.05 2.80 5.81
CA VAL A 51 -4.23 1.58 5.81
C VAL A 51 -4.93 0.46 5.05
N ASP A 52 -6.22 0.22 5.29
CA ASP A 52 -6.98 -0.84 4.60
C ASP A 52 -6.96 -0.69 3.06
N ASN A 53 -6.98 0.55 2.55
CA ASN A 53 -6.93 0.81 1.12
C ASN A 53 -5.53 0.55 0.55
N LEU A 54 -4.49 0.92 1.31
CA LEU A 54 -3.11 0.65 0.92
C LEU A 54 -2.86 -0.86 0.86
N GLU A 55 -3.32 -1.62 1.86
CA GLU A 55 -3.21 -3.08 1.88
C GLU A 55 -3.96 -3.73 0.72
N ALA A 56 -5.21 -3.33 0.47
CA ALA A 56 -6.00 -3.86 -0.65
C ALA A 56 -5.34 -3.57 -2.01
N TRP A 57 -4.77 -2.38 -2.18
CA TRP A 57 -4.04 -2.02 -3.41
C TRP A 57 -2.78 -2.87 -3.56
N MET A 58 -1.99 -3.03 -2.49
CA MET A 58 -0.78 -3.87 -2.51
C MET A 58 -1.12 -5.32 -2.84
N GLN A 59 -2.15 -5.90 -2.22
CA GLN A 59 -2.61 -7.24 -2.54
C GLN A 59 -2.99 -7.39 -4.02
N SER A 60 -3.74 -6.43 -4.57
CA SER A 60 -4.09 -6.45 -5.99
C SER A 60 -2.85 -6.34 -6.89
N TRP A 61 -1.86 -5.54 -6.52
CA TRP A 61 -0.63 -5.35 -7.28
C TRP A 61 0.26 -6.59 -7.28
N THR A 62 0.34 -7.25 -6.12
CA THR A 62 1.05 -8.52 -5.95
C THR A 62 0.37 -9.62 -6.76
N MET A 63 -0.96 -9.75 -6.69
CA MET A 63 -1.71 -10.72 -7.51
C MET A 63 -1.48 -10.55 -9.02
N VAL A 64 -1.46 -9.31 -9.52
CA VAL A 64 -1.16 -9.02 -10.94
C VAL A 64 0.29 -9.38 -11.30
N SER A 65 1.23 -9.19 -10.36
CA SER A 65 2.64 -9.55 -10.56
C SER A 65 2.87 -11.07 -10.55
N TYR A 66 2.08 -11.82 -9.79
CA TYR A 66 2.11 -13.29 -9.76
C TYR A 66 1.35 -13.96 -10.90
N ALA A 67 0.37 -13.30 -11.53
CA ALA A 67 -0.37 -13.85 -12.66
C ALA A 67 0.49 -14.15 -13.92
N GLY A 68 1.77 -13.80 -13.91
CA GLY A 68 2.74 -14.08 -14.98
C GLY A 68 4.04 -14.76 -14.54
N LYS A 69 4.17 -15.19 -13.28
CA LYS A 69 5.31 -15.96 -12.80
C LYS A 69 4.83 -17.15 -11.99
N GLU A 70 5.23 -18.36 -12.38
CA GLU A 70 5.11 -19.55 -11.55
C GLU A 70 5.63 -19.22 -10.14
N LEU A 71 4.83 -19.56 -9.13
CA LEU A 71 5.28 -19.50 -7.74
C LEU A 71 6.56 -20.33 -7.65
N PRO A 72 7.63 -19.86 -6.98
CA PRO A 72 8.69 -20.79 -6.59
C PRO A 72 8.00 -21.90 -5.79
N GLU A 73 8.14 -23.14 -6.25
CA GLU A 73 7.73 -24.29 -5.45
C GLU A 73 8.39 -24.12 -4.10
N ASP A 74 7.59 -24.18 -3.02
CA ASP A 74 8.09 -24.17 -1.66
C ASP A 74 9.24 -25.18 -1.57
N GLU A 75 10.49 -24.71 -1.52
CA GLU A 75 11.60 -25.51 -0.99
C GLU A 75 11.33 -25.62 0.51
N GLU A 76 10.42 -26.53 0.88
CA GLU A 76 10.42 -27.14 2.20
C GLU A 76 11.76 -27.88 2.37
N GLU A 77 12.63 -27.28 3.19
CA GLU A 77 13.78 -27.83 3.93
C GLU A 77 14.81 -28.75 3.24
#